data_AF-A0A0N1LPY1-F1
#
_entry.id   AF-A0A0N1LPY1-F1
#
_cell.length_a   1.000
_cell.length_b   1.000
_cell.length_c   1.000
_cell.angle_alpha   90.00
_cell.angle_beta   90.00
_cell.angle_gamma   90.00
#
_symmetry.space_group_name_H-M   'P 1'
#
loop_
_entity.id
_entity.type
_entity.pdbx_description
1 polymer ?
#
loop_
_entity_poly.entity_id
_entity_poly.type
_entity_poly.pdbx_seq_one_letter_code
_entity_poly.pdbx_strand_id
1 'polypeptide(L)'
;MSRFDDSNTPRVANFAVGAGGWSSQDRFPRMAADVNGDGLADIVGFGQAGTLVALGQAGGTFATPVTAVANFGVNQGWSSDNIFHREMADVNNDGRADIVGFGFAGVLVSLAQANGTFGAATLGSSNFNPANGWSTQDGAARTLADVNGDGFADIVGFGAPGTFVALGTGTGSFGTATFALANFGISQGWSSNNVFHREVGDVNGDGRADIVGFGAAGTLVALGQANGTFAAATLALGNFGTNQGWSTQDVFTRDVADVDGDGRDDIVGFGVAGTFVAYGQTNGTFSAASFELANFGRDQGWSSDNIFHRELADVNGDGLADIVGFGFGGVFVASAFDGLVL
;
A
#
# COMPACT_ATOMS: atom_id res chain seq x y z
N MET A 1 10.67 -0.47 24.11
CA MET A 1 11.62 -1.47 23.59
C MET A 1 11.11 -1.75 22.21
N SER A 2 11.97 -1.62 21.20
CA SER A 2 11.53 -1.52 19.80
C SER A 2 10.96 -2.84 19.30
N ARG A 3 9.89 -2.78 18.48
CA ARG A 3 9.38 -3.90 17.68
C ARG A 3 10.19 -4.19 16.41
N PHE A 4 11.04 -3.25 15.98
CA PHE A 4 11.78 -3.36 14.73
C PHE A 4 13.29 -3.37 14.98
N ASP A 5 14.03 -4.05 14.10
CA ASP A 5 15.49 -3.94 14.09
C ASP A 5 15.94 -2.61 13.42
N ASP A 6 17.21 -2.24 13.57
CA ASP A 6 17.77 -1.09 12.85
C ASP A 6 19.09 -1.50 12.21
N SER A 7 19.00 -2.11 11.03
CA SER A 7 20.20 -2.53 10.29
C SER A 7 20.98 -1.34 9.71
N ASN A 8 20.34 -0.17 9.51
CA ASN A 8 20.86 1.07 8.92
C ASN A 8 21.83 0.90 7.73
N THR A 9 21.71 -0.22 7.01
CA THR A 9 22.51 -0.57 5.84
C THR A 9 21.59 -0.91 4.68
N PRO A 10 21.85 -0.39 3.47
CA PRO A 10 20.99 -0.68 2.33
C PRO A 10 21.08 -2.15 1.94
N ARG A 11 19.93 -2.80 1.76
CA ARG A 11 19.79 -4.17 1.25
C ARG A 11 19.90 -4.24 -0.28
N VAL A 12 19.60 -3.14 -0.97
CA VAL A 12 19.77 -2.98 -2.42
C VAL A 12 20.29 -1.59 -2.76
N ALA A 13 21.35 -1.49 -3.56
CA ALA A 13 21.89 -0.22 -4.07
C ALA A 13 21.24 0.18 -5.41
N ASN A 14 19.90 0.16 -5.47
CA ASN A 14 19.06 0.63 -6.58
C ASN A 14 17.72 1.13 -5.99
N PHE A 15 16.71 1.43 -6.82
CA PHE A 15 15.38 1.90 -6.39
C PHE A 15 15.40 3.17 -5.51
N ALA A 16 16.49 3.92 -5.55
CA ALA A 16 16.73 5.09 -4.72
C ALA A 16 17.07 6.32 -5.56
N VAL A 17 16.93 7.50 -4.94
CA VAL A 17 17.22 8.78 -5.61
C VAL A 17 18.69 8.87 -6.01
N GLY A 18 19.59 8.51 -5.09
CA GLY A 18 21.03 8.49 -5.31
C GLY A 18 21.54 7.20 -5.99
N ALA A 19 20.68 6.20 -6.18
CA ALA A 19 21.03 4.92 -6.79
C ALA A 19 19.89 4.41 -7.69
N GLY A 20 20.03 4.59 -9.00
CA GLY A 20 19.05 4.16 -10.01
C GLY A 20 18.16 5.28 -10.57
N GLY A 21 18.21 6.48 -9.98
CA GLY A 21 17.51 7.67 -10.50
C GLY A 21 16.01 7.72 -10.19
N TRP A 22 15.59 7.00 -9.16
CA TRP A 22 14.20 6.90 -8.70
C TRP A 22 13.86 8.12 -7.84
N SER A 23 13.50 9.22 -8.50
CA SER A 23 13.42 10.54 -7.87
C SER A 23 12.03 10.93 -7.34
N SER A 24 10.99 10.17 -7.66
CA SER A 24 9.60 10.51 -7.34
C SER A 24 8.72 9.27 -7.40
N GLN A 25 7.88 9.05 -6.38
CA GLN A 25 6.81 8.05 -6.39
C GLN A 25 5.73 8.39 -7.41
N ASP A 26 5.40 9.68 -7.60
CA ASP A 26 4.46 10.07 -8.65
C ASP A 26 4.98 9.68 -10.04
N ARG A 27 6.27 9.80 -10.32
CA ARG A 27 6.80 9.47 -11.65
C ARG A 27 7.23 8.00 -11.79
N PHE A 28 7.90 7.48 -10.77
CA PHE A 28 8.51 6.16 -10.74
C PHE A 28 8.12 5.43 -9.45
N PRO A 29 6.87 4.93 -9.34
CA PRO A 29 6.45 4.23 -8.16
C PRO A 29 7.35 3.04 -7.85
N ARG A 30 7.58 2.80 -6.56
CA ARG A 30 8.35 1.67 -6.03
C ARG A 30 7.56 1.04 -4.91
N MET A 31 7.55 -0.28 -4.87
CA MET A 31 6.74 -1.10 -3.97
C MET A 31 7.50 -2.34 -3.54
N ALA A 32 6.99 -3.03 -2.52
CA ALA A 32 7.46 -4.30 -2.00
C ALA A 32 6.28 -5.27 -1.99
N ALA A 33 6.39 -6.36 -2.76
CA ALA A 33 5.32 -7.36 -2.85
C ALA A 33 5.91 -8.69 -3.33
N ASP A 34 5.37 -9.81 -2.86
CA ASP A 34 5.77 -11.14 -3.37
C ASP A 34 5.18 -11.34 -4.77
N VAL A 35 6.00 -11.21 -5.82
CA VAL A 35 5.56 -11.36 -7.22
C VAL A 35 5.87 -12.73 -7.79
N ASN A 36 6.49 -13.62 -7.01
CA ASN A 36 6.97 -14.91 -7.48
C ASN A 36 6.37 -16.10 -6.72
N GLY A 37 5.77 -15.86 -5.55
CA GLY A 37 5.03 -16.78 -4.71
C GLY A 37 5.91 -17.58 -3.77
N ASP A 38 7.08 -17.06 -3.40
CA ASP A 38 8.01 -17.70 -2.46
C ASP A 38 7.83 -17.26 -1.01
N GLY A 39 6.86 -16.36 -0.75
CA GLY A 39 6.57 -15.81 0.56
C GLY A 39 7.51 -14.70 0.99
N LEU A 40 8.36 -14.19 0.10
CA LEU A 40 9.23 -13.05 0.35
C LEU A 40 8.80 -11.88 -0.51
N ALA A 41 8.63 -10.70 0.08
CA ALA A 41 8.40 -9.51 -0.71
C ALA A 41 9.60 -9.19 -1.60
N ASP A 42 9.33 -8.93 -2.88
CA ASP A 42 10.27 -8.49 -3.89
C ASP A 42 10.22 -6.97 -4.05
N ILE A 43 11.33 -6.33 -4.43
CA ILE A 43 11.28 -4.90 -4.78
C ILE A 43 10.82 -4.73 -6.23
N VAL A 44 9.70 -4.02 -6.41
CA VAL A 44 9.13 -3.67 -7.70
C VAL A 44 9.32 -2.18 -7.96
N GLY A 45 9.72 -1.81 -9.17
CA GLY A 45 9.80 -0.41 -9.56
C GLY A 45 9.31 -0.16 -10.98
N PHE A 46 8.39 0.79 -11.12
CA PHE A 46 7.83 1.21 -12.39
C PHE A 46 8.72 2.29 -13.02
N GLY A 47 9.68 1.86 -13.84
CA GLY A 47 10.73 2.71 -14.39
C GLY A 47 10.37 3.45 -15.68
N GLN A 48 11.40 3.96 -16.37
CA GLN A 48 11.22 4.71 -17.61
C GLN A 48 10.73 3.83 -18.78
N ALA A 49 11.26 2.62 -18.92
CA ALA A 49 11.00 1.75 -20.07
C ALA A 49 10.09 0.55 -19.78
N GLY A 50 9.76 0.31 -18.51
CA GLY A 50 8.97 -0.82 -18.06
C GLY A 50 9.09 -1.03 -16.56
N THR A 51 8.59 -2.16 -16.08
CA THR A 51 8.64 -2.56 -14.67
C THR A 51 9.89 -3.41 -14.41
N LEU A 52 10.63 -3.04 -13.36
CA LEU A 52 11.79 -3.76 -12.87
C LEU A 52 11.44 -4.51 -11.59
N VAL A 53 12.02 -5.68 -11.40
CA VAL A 53 11.89 -6.49 -10.19
C VAL A 53 13.27 -6.89 -9.69
N ALA A 54 13.53 -6.73 -8.41
CA ALA A 54 14.62 -7.37 -7.69
C ALA A 54 14.03 -8.37 -6.70
N LEU A 55 14.22 -9.66 -6.99
CA LEU A 55 13.62 -10.72 -6.20
C LEU A 55 14.18 -10.74 -4.78
N GLY A 56 13.29 -10.91 -3.81
CA GLY A 56 13.60 -11.19 -2.41
C GLY A 56 14.42 -12.47 -2.29
N GLN A 57 15.25 -12.50 -1.27
CA GLN A 57 16.13 -13.62 -0.93
C GLN A 57 16.20 -13.74 0.57
N ALA A 58 16.42 -14.97 1.05
CA ALA A 58 16.54 -15.27 2.47
C ALA A 58 17.40 -14.25 3.23
N GLY A 59 16.91 -13.82 4.40
CA GLY A 59 17.58 -12.83 5.25
C GLY A 59 17.38 -11.37 4.81
N GLY A 60 16.30 -11.06 4.08
CA GLY A 60 15.93 -9.70 3.70
C GLY A 60 16.90 -9.05 2.70
N THR A 61 17.49 -9.85 1.81
CA THR A 61 18.38 -9.37 0.73
C THR A 61 17.68 -9.50 -0.61
N PHE A 62 18.20 -8.87 -1.67
CA PHE A 62 17.54 -8.91 -2.98
C PHE A 62 18.52 -9.16 -4.12
N ALA A 63 18.02 -9.80 -5.17
CA ALA A 63 18.72 -10.05 -6.41
C ALA A 63 19.05 -8.74 -7.16
N THR A 64 19.90 -8.85 -8.18
CA THR A 64 20.08 -7.73 -9.11
C THR A 64 18.77 -7.46 -9.88
N PRO A 65 18.31 -6.20 -9.96
CA PRO A 65 17.06 -5.89 -10.64
C PRO A 65 17.09 -6.27 -12.13
N VAL A 66 16.00 -6.84 -12.62
CA VAL A 66 15.79 -7.18 -14.04
C VAL A 66 14.50 -6.54 -14.56
N THR A 67 14.41 -6.31 -15.87
CA THR A 67 13.15 -5.89 -16.50
C THR A 67 12.18 -7.08 -16.50
N ALA A 68 11.15 -7.02 -15.65
CA ALA A 68 10.14 -8.07 -15.51
C ALA A 68 9.05 -7.98 -16.60
N VAL A 69 8.71 -6.76 -17.04
CA VAL A 69 7.82 -6.52 -18.17
C VAL A 69 8.09 -5.15 -18.81
N ALA A 70 8.06 -5.07 -20.15
CA ALA A 70 8.26 -3.84 -20.91
C ALA A 70 6.98 -2.98 -21.01
N ASN A 71 6.26 -2.83 -19.89
CA ASN A 71 5.02 -2.05 -19.76
C ASN A 71 4.95 -1.38 -18.37
N PHE A 72 3.92 -0.57 -18.13
CA PHE A 72 3.71 0.21 -16.89
C PHE A 72 4.79 1.26 -16.57
N GLY A 73 5.69 1.50 -17.53
CA GLY A 73 6.70 2.54 -17.45
C GLY A 73 6.28 3.86 -18.11
N VAL A 74 7.07 4.91 -17.88
CA VAL A 74 6.80 6.27 -18.39
C VAL A 74 6.69 6.29 -19.92
N ASN A 75 7.55 5.55 -20.63
CA ASN A 75 7.52 5.48 -22.10
C ASN A 75 6.23 4.85 -22.66
N GLN A 76 5.49 4.10 -21.84
CA GLN A 76 4.20 3.51 -22.18
C GLN A 76 3.00 4.38 -21.77
N GLY A 77 3.25 5.60 -21.29
CA GLY A 77 2.21 6.58 -20.92
C GLY A 77 1.90 6.66 -19.43
N TRP A 78 2.60 5.90 -18.60
CA TRP A 78 2.42 5.90 -17.13
C TRP A 78 3.32 6.96 -16.49
N SER A 79 3.05 8.23 -16.80
CA SER A 79 3.92 9.36 -16.45
C SER A 79 3.64 10.02 -15.10
N SER A 80 2.50 9.74 -14.49
CA SER A 80 2.09 10.24 -13.18
C SER A 80 1.21 9.21 -12.50
N ASP A 81 1.59 8.79 -11.31
CA ASP A 81 0.87 7.84 -10.49
C ASP A 81 -0.35 8.48 -9.83
N ASN A 82 -0.28 9.80 -9.58
CA ASN A 82 -1.45 10.54 -9.20
C ASN A 82 -2.55 10.46 -10.27
N ILE A 83 -2.24 10.41 -11.57
CA ILE A 83 -3.29 10.25 -12.60
C ILE A 83 -3.53 8.76 -12.91
N PHE A 84 -2.45 8.04 -13.20
CA PHE A 84 -2.42 6.65 -13.65
C PHE A 84 -1.78 5.77 -12.58
N HIS A 85 -2.48 5.63 -11.46
CA HIS A 85 -2.03 4.89 -10.29
C HIS A 85 -1.71 3.43 -10.66
N ARG A 86 -0.64 2.91 -10.09
CA ARG A 86 -0.25 1.50 -10.15
C ARG A 86 -0.15 0.97 -8.74
N GLU A 87 -0.53 -0.28 -8.55
CA GLU A 87 -0.45 -1.01 -7.28
C GLU A 87 -0.31 -2.50 -7.58
N MET A 88 0.02 -3.28 -6.56
CA MET A 88 0.27 -4.71 -6.65
C MET A 88 -0.72 -5.44 -5.74
N ALA A 89 -1.41 -6.46 -6.26
CA ALA A 89 -2.32 -7.30 -5.47
C ALA A 89 -2.54 -8.64 -6.16
N ASP A 90 -2.80 -9.70 -5.38
CA ASP A 90 -3.20 -11.00 -5.94
C ASP A 90 -4.68 -10.96 -6.38
N VAL A 91 -4.92 -10.85 -7.69
CA VAL A 91 -6.27 -10.74 -8.27
C VAL A 91 -6.81 -12.07 -8.81
N ASN A 92 -6.06 -13.16 -8.63
CA ASN A 92 -6.42 -14.48 -9.14
C ASN A 92 -6.21 -15.62 -8.11
N ASN A 93 -5.81 -15.28 -6.88
CA ASN A 93 -5.53 -16.16 -5.75
C ASN A 93 -4.49 -17.24 -6.08
N ASP A 94 -3.41 -16.85 -6.77
CA ASP A 94 -2.30 -17.73 -7.12
C ASP A 94 -1.06 -17.58 -6.22
N GLY A 95 -1.18 -16.74 -5.19
CA GLY A 95 -0.16 -16.43 -4.19
C GLY A 95 0.87 -15.41 -4.66
N ARG A 96 0.64 -14.73 -5.79
CA ARG A 96 1.55 -13.71 -6.34
C ARG A 96 0.83 -12.39 -6.51
N ALA A 97 1.50 -11.31 -6.15
CA ALA A 97 1.02 -9.98 -6.42
C ALA A 97 1.13 -9.66 -7.92
N ASP A 98 -0.01 -9.41 -8.54
CA ASP A 98 -0.14 -8.99 -9.93
C ASP A 98 -0.01 -7.46 -10.06
N ILE A 99 0.43 -6.98 -11.22
CA ILE A 99 0.39 -5.53 -11.49
C ILE A 99 -1.03 -5.13 -11.86
N VAL A 100 -1.57 -4.15 -11.15
CA VAL A 100 -2.84 -3.48 -11.49
C VAL A 100 -2.57 -2.00 -11.73
N GLY A 101 -2.90 -1.53 -12.93
CA GLY A 101 -2.72 -0.13 -13.33
C GLY A 101 -4.03 0.54 -13.73
N PHE A 102 -4.36 1.64 -13.08
CA PHE A 102 -5.53 2.48 -13.36
C PHE A 102 -5.22 3.44 -14.51
N GLY A 103 -5.19 2.92 -15.74
CA GLY A 103 -4.77 3.63 -16.94
C GLY A 103 -5.87 4.45 -17.63
N PHE A 104 -5.55 4.98 -18.81
CA PHE A 104 -6.49 5.77 -19.62
C PHE A 104 -7.72 4.98 -20.08
N ALA A 105 -7.51 3.72 -20.50
CA ALA A 105 -8.57 2.86 -21.04
C ALA A 105 -9.46 2.21 -19.96
N GLY A 106 -9.07 2.30 -18.69
CA GLY A 106 -9.64 1.52 -17.60
C GLY A 106 -8.53 0.90 -16.74
N VAL A 107 -8.88 -0.15 -16.00
CA VAL A 107 -7.94 -0.93 -15.18
C VAL A 107 -7.29 -1.99 -16.04
N LEU A 108 -5.96 -1.91 -16.15
CA LEU A 108 -5.13 -2.91 -16.81
C LEU A 108 -4.52 -3.83 -15.76
N VAL A 109 -4.62 -5.13 -15.96
CA VAL A 109 -4.07 -6.17 -15.10
C VAL A 109 -3.00 -6.93 -15.87
N SER A 110 -1.87 -7.20 -15.23
CA SER A 110 -0.79 -8.01 -15.80
C SER A 110 -0.37 -9.06 -14.79
N LEU A 111 -0.79 -10.30 -15.05
CA LEU A 111 -0.61 -11.40 -14.10
C LEU A 111 0.86 -11.77 -13.91
N ALA A 112 1.26 -11.97 -12.67
CA ALA A 112 2.58 -12.40 -12.24
C ALA A 112 2.82 -13.87 -12.61
N GLN A 113 4.08 -14.20 -12.81
CA GLN A 113 4.55 -15.54 -13.12
C GLN A 113 5.59 -15.94 -12.08
N ALA A 114 5.64 -17.23 -11.73
CA ALA A 114 6.52 -17.78 -10.69
C ALA A 114 8.04 -17.55 -10.92
N ASN A 115 8.44 -16.96 -12.05
CA ASN A 115 9.83 -16.56 -12.31
C ASN A 115 10.08 -15.06 -12.07
N GLY A 116 9.13 -14.33 -11.47
CA GLY A 116 9.22 -12.89 -11.22
C GLY A 116 8.97 -12.00 -12.44
N THR A 117 8.42 -12.54 -13.53
CA THR A 117 8.01 -11.77 -14.73
C THR A 117 6.49 -11.64 -14.81
N PHE A 118 5.99 -10.78 -15.70
CA PHE A 118 4.55 -10.58 -15.87
C PHE A 118 4.08 -10.92 -17.28
N GLY A 119 2.83 -11.37 -17.38
CA GLY A 119 2.15 -11.64 -18.64
C GLY A 119 1.86 -10.39 -19.46
N ALA A 120 1.12 -10.54 -20.55
CA ALA A 120 0.61 -9.40 -21.30
C ALA A 120 -0.49 -8.70 -20.50
N ALA A 121 -0.47 -7.36 -20.45
CA ALA A 121 -1.51 -6.58 -19.78
C ALA A 121 -2.86 -6.72 -20.51
N THR A 122 -3.91 -7.02 -19.76
CA THR A 122 -5.30 -7.15 -20.23
C THR A 122 -6.21 -6.14 -19.54
N LEU A 123 -7.30 -5.73 -20.19
CA LEU A 123 -8.29 -4.84 -19.59
C LEU A 123 -9.17 -5.63 -18.61
N GLY A 124 -8.98 -5.39 -17.31
CA GLY A 124 -9.76 -6.01 -16.23
C GLY A 124 -11.05 -5.25 -15.90
N SER A 125 -11.10 -3.94 -16.15
CA SER A 125 -12.31 -3.11 -16.02
C SER A 125 -12.24 -1.90 -16.94
N SER A 126 -13.38 -1.48 -17.53
CA SER A 126 -13.48 -0.23 -18.30
C SER A 126 -13.82 1.01 -17.44
N ASN A 127 -13.88 0.85 -16.12
CA ASN A 127 -14.14 1.91 -15.14
C ASN A 127 -12.82 2.34 -14.43
N PHE A 128 -12.92 3.12 -13.35
CA PHE A 128 -11.81 3.58 -12.50
C PHE A 128 -10.70 4.37 -13.21
N ASN A 129 -11.00 4.93 -14.38
CA ASN A 129 -10.12 5.78 -15.17
C ASN A 129 -10.62 7.25 -15.21
N PRO A 130 -9.79 8.19 -15.69
CA PRO A 130 -10.15 9.62 -15.72
C PRO A 130 -11.46 9.94 -16.46
N ALA A 131 -11.78 9.19 -17.53
CA ALA A 131 -13.02 9.39 -18.30
C ALA A 131 -14.29 9.10 -17.48
N ASN A 132 -14.18 8.28 -16.43
CA ASN A 132 -15.26 7.94 -15.51
C ASN A 132 -15.20 8.73 -14.19
N GLY A 133 -14.44 9.83 -14.14
CA GLY A 133 -14.37 10.73 -12.98
C GLY A 133 -13.27 10.40 -11.97
N TRP A 134 -12.45 9.37 -12.24
CA TRP A 134 -11.31 8.97 -11.41
C TRP A 134 -10.03 9.63 -11.94
N SER A 135 -9.97 10.95 -11.81
CA SER A 135 -8.95 11.76 -12.49
C SER A 135 -7.63 11.87 -11.73
N THR A 136 -7.66 11.75 -10.40
CA THR A 136 -6.47 11.79 -9.54
C THR A 136 -6.59 10.86 -8.35
N GLN A 137 -5.47 10.32 -7.88
CA GLN A 137 -5.34 9.52 -6.67
C GLN A 137 -5.48 10.41 -5.42
N ASP A 138 -5.01 11.66 -5.48
CA ASP A 138 -5.23 12.61 -4.38
C ASP A 138 -6.73 12.94 -4.20
N GLY A 139 -7.51 13.10 -5.28
CA GLY A 139 -8.92 13.46 -5.16
C GLY A 139 -9.84 12.24 -5.01
N ALA A 140 -9.71 11.28 -5.92
CA ALA A 140 -10.54 10.08 -6.04
C ALA A 140 -9.64 8.84 -5.97
N ALA A 141 -9.13 8.56 -4.77
CA ALA A 141 -8.22 7.46 -4.50
C ALA A 141 -8.82 6.10 -4.88
N ARG A 142 -7.97 5.19 -5.34
CA ARG A 142 -8.28 3.81 -5.71
C ARG A 142 -7.25 2.89 -5.09
N THR A 143 -7.67 1.75 -4.55
CA THR A 143 -6.77 0.75 -3.96
C THR A 143 -7.38 -0.65 -4.14
N LEU A 144 -6.65 -1.69 -3.76
CA LEU A 144 -7.01 -3.09 -3.92
C LEU A 144 -6.92 -3.85 -2.60
N ALA A 145 -7.96 -4.61 -2.26
CA ALA A 145 -7.92 -5.62 -1.21
C ALA A 145 -9.13 -6.55 -1.31
N ASP A 146 -9.07 -7.73 -0.73
CA ASP A 146 -10.24 -8.61 -0.59
C ASP A 146 -11.19 -8.05 0.47
N VAL A 147 -12.26 -7.39 0.05
CA VAL A 147 -13.22 -6.77 0.98
C VAL A 147 -14.38 -7.70 1.34
N ASN A 148 -14.44 -8.88 0.71
CA ASN A 148 -15.58 -9.78 0.79
C ASN A 148 -15.22 -11.16 1.37
N GLY A 149 -13.94 -11.51 1.42
CA GLY A 149 -13.37 -12.72 2.02
C GLY A 149 -13.35 -13.92 1.07
N ASP A 150 -13.35 -13.71 -0.25
CA ASP A 150 -13.30 -14.78 -1.26
C ASP A 150 -11.88 -15.12 -1.74
N GLY A 151 -10.88 -14.38 -1.26
CA GLY A 151 -9.47 -14.54 -1.58
C GLY A 151 -9.03 -13.81 -2.85
N PHE A 152 -9.88 -13.00 -3.47
CA PHE A 152 -9.50 -12.19 -4.62
C PHE A 152 -9.46 -10.70 -4.25
N ALA A 153 -8.39 -10.01 -4.63
CA ALA A 153 -8.38 -8.55 -4.46
C ALA A 153 -9.50 -7.89 -5.28
N ASP A 154 -10.28 -7.04 -4.60
CA ASP A 154 -11.34 -6.21 -5.15
C ASP A 154 -10.83 -4.77 -5.36
N ILE A 155 -11.40 -4.03 -6.31
CA ILE A 155 -11.12 -2.59 -6.41
C ILE A 155 -11.99 -1.83 -5.41
N VAL A 156 -11.36 -1.02 -4.57
CA VAL A 156 -12.01 -0.02 -3.72
C VAL A 156 -11.71 1.37 -4.26
N GLY A 157 -12.75 2.13 -4.57
CA GLY A 157 -12.63 3.50 -5.08
C GLY A 157 -13.36 4.52 -4.21
N PHE A 158 -12.65 5.55 -3.77
CA PHE A 158 -13.19 6.65 -2.98
C PHE A 158 -13.62 7.81 -3.90
N GLY A 159 -14.84 7.73 -4.42
CA GLY A 159 -15.39 8.70 -5.35
C GLY A 159 -15.99 9.96 -4.70
N ALA A 160 -16.64 10.79 -5.50
CA ALA A 160 -17.28 12.01 -5.01
C ALA A 160 -18.43 11.76 -3.99
N PRO A 161 -19.37 10.83 -4.21
CA PRO A 161 -20.48 10.62 -3.28
C PRO A 161 -20.14 9.68 -2.10
N GLY A 162 -19.04 8.94 -2.17
CA GLY A 162 -18.67 7.93 -1.19
C GLY A 162 -17.80 6.83 -1.81
N THR A 163 -17.78 5.68 -1.17
CA THR A 163 -16.96 4.52 -1.57
C THR A 163 -17.70 3.61 -2.54
N PHE A 164 -16.99 3.14 -3.55
CA PHE A 164 -17.43 2.17 -4.54
C PHE A 164 -16.54 0.93 -4.48
N VAL A 165 -17.13 -0.23 -4.75
CA VAL A 165 -16.43 -1.51 -4.83
C VAL A 165 -16.73 -2.20 -6.15
N ALA A 166 -15.71 -2.72 -6.82
CA ALA A 166 -15.87 -3.64 -7.93
C ALA A 166 -15.17 -4.96 -7.59
N LEU A 167 -15.97 -6.01 -7.40
CA LEU A 167 -15.46 -7.29 -6.93
C LEU A 167 -14.57 -7.98 -7.96
N GLY A 168 -13.47 -8.56 -7.49
CA GLY A 168 -12.62 -9.46 -8.25
C GLY A 168 -13.40 -10.67 -8.75
N THR A 169 -13.00 -11.18 -9.92
CA THR A 169 -13.62 -12.37 -10.52
C THR A 169 -12.74 -13.61 -10.40
N GLY A 170 -11.54 -13.48 -9.83
CA GLY A 170 -10.52 -14.53 -9.76
C GLY A 170 -9.81 -14.82 -11.07
N THR A 171 -10.03 -14.02 -12.12
CA THR A 171 -9.38 -14.19 -13.42
C THR A 171 -8.62 -12.94 -13.88
N GLY A 172 -8.26 -12.04 -12.96
CA GLY A 172 -7.67 -10.74 -13.30
C GLY A 172 -8.63 -9.76 -13.97
N SER A 173 -9.94 -9.91 -13.72
CA SER A 173 -11.00 -8.99 -14.15
C SER A 173 -11.89 -8.63 -12.98
N PHE A 174 -12.62 -7.52 -13.09
CA PHE A 174 -13.48 -6.99 -12.03
C PHE A 174 -14.92 -6.83 -12.51
N GLY A 175 -15.86 -7.04 -11.59
CA GLY A 175 -17.29 -6.84 -11.82
C GLY A 175 -17.67 -5.37 -12.00
N THR A 176 -18.99 -5.13 -12.06
CA THR A 176 -19.52 -3.77 -12.10
C THR A 176 -19.28 -3.08 -10.76
N ALA A 177 -18.79 -1.84 -10.80
CA ALA A 177 -18.64 -1.01 -9.60
C ALA A 177 -20.01 -0.72 -8.97
N THR A 178 -20.14 -0.97 -7.68
CA THR A 178 -21.35 -0.74 -6.87
C THR A 178 -21.06 0.27 -5.76
N PHE A 179 -22.08 1.03 -5.35
CA PHE A 179 -21.95 1.98 -4.25
C PHE A 179 -21.97 1.22 -2.92
N ALA A 180 -20.86 1.24 -2.19
CA ALA A 180 -20.63 0.40 -1.03
C ALA A 180 -20.84 1.13 0.31
N LEU A 181 -20.54 2.44 0.36
CA LEU A 181 -20.68 3.25 1.58
C LEU A 181 -20.81 4.75 1.28
N ALA A 182 -21.75 5.42 1.95
CA ALA A 182 -21.94 6.88 1.89
C ALA A 182 -20.98 7.67 2.81
N ASN A 183 -19.69 7.31 2.78
CA ASN A 183 -18.62 7.96 3.52
C ASN A 183 -17.28 7.79 2.77
N PHE A 184 -16.22 8.40 3.29
CA PHE A 184 -14.86 8.42 2.71
C PHE A 184 -14.76 9.04 1.31
N GLY A 185 -15.82 9.68 0.82
CA GLY A 185 -15.84 10.39 -0.45
C GLY A 185 -15.57 11.88 -0.30
N ILE A 186 -15.37 12.53 -1.44
CA ILE A 186 -15.04 13.97 -1.51
C ILE A 186 -16.13 14.82 -0.84
N SER A 187 -17.40 14.46 -1.03
CA SER A 187 -18.55 15.20 -0.48
C SER A 187 -18.65 15.12 1.05
N GLN A 188 -17.96 14.14 1.66
CA GLN A 188 -17.86 13.99 3.11
C GLN A 188 -16.59 14.63 3.69
N GLY A 189 -15.81 15.36 2.87
CA GLY A 189 -14.62 16.09 3.29
C GLY A 189 -13.29 15.39 2.99
N TRP A 190 -13.32 14.20 2.38
CA TRP A 190 -12.12 13.43 2.02
C TRP A 190 -11.59 13.83 0.64
N SER A 191 -11.27 15.11 0.48
CA SER A 191 -10.97 15.72 -0.83
C SER A 191 -9.49 15.67 -1.24
N SER A 192 -8.60 15.19 -0.37
CA SER A 192 -7.17 15.01 -0.63
C SER A 192 -6.69 13.78 0.12
N ASN A 193 -6.20 12.78 -0.61
CA ASN A 193 -5.62 11.57 -0.05
C ASN A 193 -4.24 11.85 0.56
N ASN A 194 -3.57 12.92 0.13
CA ASN A 194 -2.38 13.38 0.81
C ASN A 194 -2.70 13.93 2.20
N VAL A 195 -3.81 14.64 2.42
CA VAL A 195 -4.16 15.19 3.75
C VAL A 195 -4.96 14.19 4.59
N PHE A 196 -6.01 13.63 4.01
CA PHE A 196 -6.94 12.68 4.63
C PHE A 196 -6.78 11.32 3.94
N HIS A 197 -5.65 10.66 4.21
CA HIS A 197 -5.29 9.38 3.62
C HIS A 197 -6.33 8.30 3.95
N ARG A 198 -6.60 7.43 2.98
CA ARG A 198 -7.47 6.27 3.10
C ARG A 198 -6.76 5.07 2.46
N GLU A 199 -6.91 3.94 3.11
CA GLU A 199 -6.41 2.63 2.68
C GLU A 199 -7.38 1.55 3.18
N VAL A 200 -7.05 0.29 2.92
CA VAL A 200 -7.85 -0.86 3.28
C VAL A 200 -6.97 -1.97 3.86
N GLY A 201 -7.45 -2.65 4.89
CA GLY A 201 -6.74 -3.73 5.59
C GLY A 201 -7.63 -4.44 6.60
N ASP A 202 -7.36 -5.70 6.94
CA ASP A 202 -8.15 -6.48 7.90
C ASP A 202 -7.75 -6.12 9.34
N VAL A 203 -8.28 -5.02 9.86
CA VAL A 203 -7.90 -4.49 11.18
C VAL A 203 -8.59 -5.20 12.34
N ASN A 204 -9.48 -6.16 12.04
CA ASN A 204 -10.28 -6.85 13.04
C ASN A 204 -10.08 -8.38 13.05
N GLY A 205 -9.45 -8.94 12.01
CA GLY A 205 -9.02 -10.33 11.89
C GLY A 205 -10.14 -11.26 11.41
N ASP A 206 -11.09 -10.75 10.64
CA ASP A 206 -12.24 -11.51 10.14
C ASP A 206 -12.09 -12.03 8.70
N GLY A 207 -10.92 -11.81 8.10
CA GLY A 207 -10.54 -12.19 6.75
C GLY A 207 -11.08 -11.27 5.67
N ARG A 208 -11.57 -10.07 6.01
CA ARG A 208 -12.02 -9.05 5.05
C ARG A 208 -11.32 -7.74 5.33
N ALA A 209 -10.88 -7.08 4.27
CA ALA A 209 -10.35 -5.74 4.38
C ALA A 209 -11.44 -4.73 4.79
N ASP A 210 -11.13 -3.96 5.82
CA ASP A 210 -11.89 -2.83 6.33
C ASP A 210 -11.36 -1.52 5.72
N ILE A 211 -12.18 -0.46 5.68
CA ILE A 211 -11.67 0.87 5.29
C ILE A 211 -11.06 1.54 6.52
N VAL A 212 -9.81 1.99 6.39
CA VAL A 212 -9.11 2.83 7.37
C VAL A 212 -8.93 4.21 6.76
N GLY A 213 -9.39 5.25 7.47
CA GLY A 213 -9.26 6.63 7.03
C GLY A 213 -8.71 7.54 8.11
N PHE A 214 -7.63 8.24 7.81
CA PHE A 214 -6.98 9.19 8.72
C PHE A 214 -7.60 10.59 8.57
N GLY A 215 -8.63 10.85 9.37
CA GLY A 215 -9.38 12.11 9.33
C GLY A 215 -8.74 13.22 10.15
N ALA A 216 -9.47 14.31 10.38
CA ALA A 216 -8.98 15.41 11.21
C ALA A 216 -8.88 15.04 12.69
N ALA A 217 -9.89 14.37 13.24
CA ALA A 217 -9.98 14.03 14.65
C ALA A 217 -9.16 12.80 15.06
N GLY A 218 -8.83 11.94 14.09
CA GLY A 218 -8.10 10.69 14.28
C GLY A 218 -8.44 9.67 13.20
N THR A 219 -8.18 8.39 13.47
CA THR A 219 -8.47 7.28 12.57
C THR A 219 -9.92 6.84 12.65
N LEU A 220 -10.60 6.81 11.51
CA LEU A 220 -11.92 6.21 11.32
C LEU A 220 -11.79 4.84 10.69
N VAL A 221 -12.62 3.89 11.13
CA VAL A 221 -12.73 2.55 10.55
C VAL A 221 -14.17 2.29 10.14
N ALA A 222 -14.37 1.71 8.95
CA ALA A 222 -15.63 1.09 8.55
C ALA A 222 -15.39 -0.38 8.19
N LEU A 223 -16.03 -1.27 8.95
CA LEU A 223 -15.79 -2.71 8.84
C LEU A 223 -16.39 -3.30 7.56
N GLY A 224 -15.62 -4.15 6.88
CA GLY A 224 -16.01 -4.89 5.68
C GLY A 224 -17.10 -5.92 5.99
N GLN A 225 -18.00 -6.11 5.01
CA GLN A 225 -19.06 -7.10 5.08
C GLN A 225 -18.94 -8.05 3.90
N ALA A 226 -19.27 -9.33 4.12
CA ALA A 226 -19.15 -10.40 3.12
C ALA A 226 -19.90 -10.19 1.79
N ASN A 227 -20.70 -9.14 1.65
CA ASN A 227 -21.35 -8.73 0.40
C ASN A 227 -20.60 -7.61 -0.34
N GLY A 228 -19.38 -7.26 0.07
CA GLY A 228 -18.56 -6.18 -0.51
C GLY A 228 -19.01 -4.76 -0.12
N THR A 229 -19.83 -4.62 0.94
CA THR A 229 -20.21 -3.31 1.50
C THR A 229 -19.56 -3.09 2.86
N PHE A 230 -19.71 -1.89 3.43
CA PHE A 230 -19.09 -1.54 4.72
C PHE A 230 -20.11 -1.09 5.75
N ALA A 231 -19.83 -1.36 7.03
CA ALA A 231 -20.58 -0.83 8.14
C ALA A 231 -20.44 0.71 8.23
N ALA A 232 -21.22 1.34 9.11
CA ALA A 232 -21.06 2.76 9.38
C ALA A 232 -19.68 3.04 10.00
N ALA A 233 -18.97 4.05 9.48
CA ALA A 233 -17.66 4.42 9.99
C ALA A 233 -17.74 4.91 11.45
N THR A 234 -16.76 4.50 12.26
CA THR A 234 -16.62 4.91 13.66
C THR A 234 -15.22 5.48 13.91
N LEU A 235 -15.08 6.37 14.90
CA LEU A 235 -13.77 6.83 15.34
C LEU A 235 -13.09 5.71 16.15
N ALA A 236 -12.16 5.00 15.52
CA ALA A 236 -11.47 3.84 16.08
C ALA A 236 -10.30 4.24 16.98
N LEU A 237 -9.64 5.37 16.68
CA LEU A 237 -8.53 5.90 17.48
C LEU A 237 -8.44 7.43 17.39
N GLY A 238 -8.27 8.10 18.53
CA GLY A 238 -8.09 9.56 18.61
C GLY A 238 -6.66 10.05 18.29
N ASN A 239 -5.98 9.43 17.33
CA ASN A 239 -4.61 9.74 16.91
C ASN A 239 -4.45 9.53 15.39
N PHE A 240 -3.26 9.78 14.83
CA PHE A 240 -2.93 9.69 13.40
C PHE A 240 -3.71 10.67 12.47
N GLY A 241 -4.52 11.55 13.06
CA GLY A 241 -5.23 12.60 12.34
C GLY A 241 -4.48 13.93 12.29
N THR A 242 -4.97 14.84 11.44
CA THR A 242 -4.31 16.14 11.22
C THR A 242 -4.29 17.00 12.49
N ASN A 243 -5.29 16.89 13.38
CA ASN A 243 -5.30 17.60 14.67
C ASN A 243 -4.18 17.13 15.62
N GLN A 244 -3.65 15.92 15.41
CA GLN A 244 -2.54 15.37 16.18
C GLN A 244 -1.17 15.61 15.50
N GLY A 245 -1.13 16.38 14.40
CA GLY A 245 0.10 16.78 13.72
C GLY A 245 0.49 15.91 12.51
N TRP A 246 -0.31 14.91 12.17
CA TRP A 246 -0.14 14.07 10.97
C TRP A 246 -0.68 14.82 9.75
N SER A 247 0.05 15.84 9.31
CA SER A 247 -0.46 16.84 8.37
C SER A 247 -0.68 16.30 6.95
N THR A 248 0.20 15.44 6.47
CA THR A 248 0.15 14.88 5.11
C THR A 248 0.80 13.49 5.08
N GLN A 249 0.34 12.63 4.16
CA GLN A 249 0.95 11.34 3.85
C GLN A 249 2.35 11.50 3.28
N ASP A 250 2.60 12.55 2.48
CA ASP A 250 3.95 12.81 1.95
C ASP A 250 4.97 13.06 3.08
N VAL A 251 4.61 13.72 4.18
CA VAL A 251 5.59 13.98 5.25
C VAL A 251 5.54 12.90 6.32
N PHE A 252 4.32 12.50 6.70
CA PHE A 252 4.05 11.56 7.79
C PHE A 252 3.20 10.40 7.26
N THR A 253 3.86 9.51 6.53
CA THR A 253 3.28 8.28 6.00
C THR A 253 2.63 7.47 7.13
N ARG A 254 1.45 6.92 6.84
CA ARG A 254 0.68 6.00 7.70
C ARG A 254 0.17 4.88 6.83
N ASP A 255 0.48 3.66 7.19
CA ASP A 255 0.06 2.45 6.49
C ASP A 255 -0.54 1.47 7.50
N VAL A 256 -1.25 0.46 7.01
CA VAL A 256 -1.73 -0.68 7.82
C VAL A 256 -1.16 -2.01 7.36
N ALA A 257 -0.69 -2.82 8.31
CA ALA A 257 -0.30 -4.21 8.10
C ALA A 257 -0.13 -4.92 9.45
N ASP A 258 -0.24 -6.25 9.48
CA ASP A 258 0.07 -7.05 10.67
C ASP A 258 1.58 -7.02 10.96
N VAL A 259 1.99 -6.31 12.02
CA VAL A 259 3.40 -6.23 12.46
C VAL A 259 3.66 -7.01 13.74
N ASP A 260 2.66 -7.68 14.29
CA ASP A 260 2.78 -8.44 15.54
C ASP A 260 2.33 -9.91 15.47
N GLY A 261 1.85 -10.35 14.32
CA GLY A 261 1.49 -11.73 14.00
C GLY A 261 0.16 -12.15 14.63
N ASP A 262 -0.66 -11.19 15.07
CA ASP A 262 -1.93 -11.46 15.71
C ASP A 262 -3.09 -11.68 14.71
N GLY A 263 -2.80 -11.55 13.41
CA GLY A 263 -3.72 -11.69 12.29
C GLY A 263 -4.61 -10.47 12.07
N ARG A 264 -4.24 -9.30 12.62
CA ARG A 264 -4.93 -8.02 12.39
C ARG A 264 -3.93 -6.99 11.89
N ASP A 265 -4.37 -6.18 10.95
CA ASP A 265 -3.56 -5.06 10.51
C ASP A 265 -3.47 -3.97 11.57
N ASP A 266 -2.24 -3.57 11.90
CA ASP A 266 -1.90 -2.51 12.82
C ASP A 266 -1.66 -1.20 12.07
N ILE A 267 -1.86 -0.06 12.73
CA ILE A 267 -1.44 1.22 12.14
C ILE A 267 0.04 1.44 12.42
N VAL A 268 0.83 1.62 11.36
CA VAL A 268 2.21 2.09 11.44
C VAL A 268 2.29 3.52 10.91
N GLY A 269 2.76 4.46 11.74
CA GLY A 269 2.93 5.85 11.35
C GLY A 269 4.36 6.34 11.51
N PHE A 270 4.88 6.95 10.46
CA PHE A 270 6.23 7.53 10.42
C PHE A 270 6.19 8.99 10.84
N GLY A 271 6.43 9.24 12.13
CA GLY A 271 6.32 10.56 12.74
C GLY A 271 7.58 11.42 12.62
N VAL A 272 7.65 12.45 13.47
CA VAL A 272 8.81 13.35 13.53
C VAL A 272 10.06 12.62 14.03
N ALA A 273 9.93 11.94 15.18
CA ALA A 273 11.05 11.31 15.89
C ALA A 273 11.36 9.88 15.40
N GLY A 274 10.45 9.26 14.65
CA GLY A 274 10.57 7.88 14.20
C GLY A 274 9.21 7.21 14.01
N THR A 275 9.20 5.88 14.03
CA THR A 275 8.02 5.04 13.79
C THR A 275 7.20 4.83 15.06
N PHE A 276 5.88 4.97 14.92
CA PHE A 276 4.88 4.68 15.93
C PHE A 276 3.96 3.56 15.44
N VAL A 277 3.49 2.70 16.35
CA VAL A 277 2.54 1.63 16.04
C VAL A 277 1.33 1.74 16.96
N ALA A 278 0.13 1.50 16.43
CA ALA A 278 -1.06 1.27 17.24
C ALA A 278 -1.70 -0.06 16.83
N TYR A 279 -1.80 -0.98 17.79
CA TYR A 279 -2.13 -2.36 17.52
C TYR A 279 -3.62 -2.59 17.35
N GLY A 280 -3.99 -3.33 16.31
CA GLY A 280 -5.34 -3.73 15.96
C GLY A 280 -6.03 -4.50 17.08
N GLN A 281 -7.34 -4.36 17.18
CA GLN A 281 -8.16 -5.06 18.17
C GLN A 281 -9.31 -5.75 17.46
N THR A 282 -9.77 -6.87 18.02
CA THR A 282 -10.83 -7.70 17.41
C THR A 282 -12.18 -7.00 17.20
N ASN A 283 -12.34 -5.76 17.67
CA ASN A 283 -13.53 -4.93 17.46
C ASN A 283 -13.30 -3.79 16.45
N GLY A 284 -12.17 -3.79 15.72
CA GLY A 284 -11.79 -2.75 14.77
C GLY A 284 -11.34 -1.42 15.40
N THR A 285 -11.00 -1.42 16.69
CA THR A 285 -10.32 -0.29 17.36
C THR A 285 -8.82 -0.56 17.47
N PHE A 286 -8.06 0.42 17.94
CA PHE A 286 -6.61 0.28 18.10
C PHE A 286 -6.17 0.59 19.52
N SER A 287 -5.00 0.07 19.91
CA SER A 287 -4.31 0.49 21.14
C SER A 287 -3.94 1.98 21.09
N ALA A 288 -3.48 2.52 22.22
CA ALA A 288 -2.73 3.78 22.17
C ALA A 288 -1.45 3.59 21.34
N ALA A 289 -1.05 4.61 20.58
CA ALA A 289 0.16 4.56 19.77
C ALA A 289 1.41 4.46 20.68
N SER A 290 2.25 3.47 20.42
CA SER A 290 3.57 3.28 21.04
C SER A 290 4.67 3.78 20.11
N PHE A 291 5.74 4.33 20.68
CA PHE A 291 6.94 4.66 19.91
C PHE A 291 7.80 3.40 19.79
N GLU A 292 7.92 2.88 18.56
CA GLU A 292 8.59 1.61 18.32
C GLU A 292 10.03 1.80 17.85
N LEU A 293 10.30 2.69 16.88
CA LEU A 293 11.63 2.78 16.28
C LEU A 293 12.11 4.23 16.14
N ALA A 294 13.35 4.51 16.53
CA ALA A 294 13.97 5.84 16.40
C ALA A 294 14.61 6.09 15.01
N ASN A 295 13.95 5.59 13.96
CA ASN A 295 14.34 5.72 12.56
C ASN A 295 13.09 5.85 11.68
N PHE A 296 13.26 6.03 10.37
CA PHE A 296 12.18 6.23 9.37
C PHE A 296 11.28 7.47 9.56
N GLY A 297 11.58 8.27 10.58
CA GLY A 297 10.93 9.55 10.84
C GLY A 297 11.59 10.71 10.11
N ARG A 298 10.88 11.85 10.13
CA ARG A 298 11.31 13.08 9.45
C ARG A 298 12.69 13.56 9.90
N ASP A 299 12.98 13.51 11.20
CA ASP A 299 14.24 14.02 11.75
C ASP A 299 15.44 13.13 11.37
N GLN A 300 15.20 11.90 10.92
CA GLN A 300 16.21 11.01 10.33
C GLN A 300 16.37 11.20 8.80
N GLY A 301 15.66 12.16 8.20
CA GLY A 301 15.78 12.52 6.78
C GLY A 301 14.65 12.03 5.89
N TRP A 302 13.73 11.21 6.41
CA TRP A 302 12.56 10.69 5.71
C TRP A 302 11.45 11.75 5.63
N SER A 303 11.72 12.79 4.83
CA SER A 303 11.00 14.06 4.83
C SER A 303 9.93 14.21 3.76
N SER A 304 9.90 13.31 2.77
CA SER A 304 8.92 13.27 1.69
C SER A 304 8.82 11.83 1.21
N ASP A 305 7.64 11.25 1.26
CA ASP A 305 7.32 9.91 0.80
C ASP A 305 7.40 9.82 -0.72
N ASN A 306 7.07 10.93 -1.41
CA ASN A 306 7.30 11.02 -2.84
C ASN A 306 8.79 10.81 -3.19
N ILE A 307 9.73 11.20 -2.35
CA ILE A 307 11.18 11.04 -2.61
C ILE A 307 11.72 9.76 -1.94
N PHE A 308 11.49 9.66 -0.63
CA PHE A 308 11.95 8.62 0.30
C PHE A 308 10.77 7.79 0.81
N HIS A 309 10.16 7.05 -0.11
CA HIS A 309 8.98 6.25 0.18
C HIS A 309 9.23 5.23 1.27
N ARG A 310 8.18 4.96 2.05
CA ARG A 310 8.12 3.90 3.04
C ARG A 310 6.84 3.12 2.82
N GLU A 311 6.92 1.82 3.05
CA GLU A 311 5.79 0.90 3.03
C GLU A 311 6.08 -0.27 3.99
N LEU A 312 5.10 -1.17 4.12
CA LEU A 312 5.18 -2.36 4.95
C LEU A 312 5.09 -3.61 4.07
N ALA A 313 5.99 -4.57 4.26
CA ALA A 313 5.95 -5.86 3.57
C ALA A 313 6.79 -6.90 4.30
N ASP A 314 6.38 -8.17 4.30
CA ASP A 314 7.21 -9.26 4.83
C ASP A 314 8.35 -9.57 3.84
N VAL A 315 9.56 -9.08 4.12
CA VAL A 315 10.73 -9.33 3.25
C VAL A 315 11.56 -10.53 3.72
N ASN A 316 11.17 -11.18 4.81
CA ASN A 316 11.98 -12.19 5.47
C ASN A 316 11.25 -13.55 5.64
N GLY A 317 9.94 -13.59 5.40
CA GLY A 317 9.08 -14.76 5.37
C GLY A 317 8.63 -15.23 6.75
N ASP A 318 8.66 -14.37 7.77
CA ASP A 318 8.22 -14.70 9.13
C ASP A 318 6.73 -14.43 9.39
N GLY A 319 6.03 -13.88 8.39
CA GLY A 319 4.61 -13.53 8.46
C GLY A 319 4.34 -12.18 9.14
N LEU A 320 5.38 -11.41 9.46
CA LEU A 320 5.25 -10.07 10.01
C LEU A 320 5.63 -9.04 8.93
N ALA A 321 4.85 -7.97 8.82
CA ALA A 321 5.22 -6.91 7.90
C ALA A 321 6.43 -6.11 8.44
N ASP A 322 7.49 -6.08 7.64
CA ASP A 322 8.70 -5.30 7.90
C ASP A 322 8.55 -3.88 7.35
N ILE A 323 9.32 -2.93 7.88
CA ILE A 323 9.41 -1.59 7.27
C ILE A 323 10.38 -1.65 6.10
N VAL A 324 9.92 -1.26 4.92
CA VAL A 324 10.74 -1.08 3.71
C VAL A 324 10.84 0.41 3.40
N GLY A 325 12.06 0.95 3.33
CA GLY A 325 12.29 2.37 3.06
C GLY A 325 13.24 2.62 1.89
N PHE A 326 12.78 3.37 0.90
CA PHE A 326 13.54 3.75 -0.29
C PHE A 326 14.34 5.02 -0.04
N GLY A 327 15.44 4.90 0.70
CA GLY A 327 16.28 6.02 1.11
C GLY A 327 17.12 6.64 -0.02
N PHE A 328 18.08 7.47 0.36
CA PHE A 328 18.96 8.13 -0.63
C PHE A 328 19.94 7.15 -1.30
N GLY A 329 20.55 6.25 -0.51
CA GLY A 329 21.62 5.35 -0.97
C GLY A 329 21.16 3.95 -1.41
N GLY A 330 19.88 3.64 -1.28
CA GLY A 330 19.33 2.31 -1.54
C GLY A 330 18.05 2.04 -0.76
N VAL A 331 17.60 0.79 -0.80
CA VAL A 331 16.47 0.28 -0.02
C VAL A 331 16.95 -0.19 1.34
N PHE A 332 16.32 0.29 2.41
CA PHE A 332 16.57 -0.07 3.81
C PHE A 332 15.43 -0.92 4.32
N VAL A 333 15.74 -1.84 5.23
CA VAL A 333 14.76 -2.71 5.88
C VAL A 333 14.97 -2.63 7.39
N ALA A 334 13.86 -2.50 8.11
CA ALA A 334 13.79 -2.74 9.54
C ALA A 334 12.78 -3.85 9.80
N SER A 335 13.28 -5.03 10.20
CA SER A 335 12.46 -6.23 10.33
C SER A 335 11.66 -6.22 11.62
N ALA A 336 10.39 -6.59 11.54
CA ALA A 336 9.54 -6.83 12.69
C ALA A 336 9.95 -8.13 13.39
N PHE A 337 9.57 -8.30 14.66
CA PHE A 337 9.75 -9.55 15.38
C PHE A 337 8.72 -9.70 16.50
N ASP A 338 8.32 -10.94 16.76
CA ASP A 338 7.50 -11.28 17.93
C ASP A 338 8.38 -11.27 19.20
N GLY A 339 8.49 -10.10 19.83
CA GLY A 339 8.98 -9.95 21.20
C GLY A 339 10.34 -9.26 21.38
N LEU A 340 10.39 -8.48 22.46
CA LEU A 340 11.48 -7.67 23.02
C LEU A 340 12.91 -8.18 22.73
N VAL A 341 13.62 -7.56 21.78
CA VAL A 341 15.09 -7.73 21.63
C VAL A 341 15.80 -7.11 22.84
N LEU A 342 16.31 -7.97 23.74
CA LEU A 342 17.11 -7.65 24.93
C LEU A 342 18.41 -6.89 24.63
#